data_AF-A0A956D9W8-F1
#
_entry.id   AF-A0A956D9W8-F1
#
_cell.length_a   1.000
_cell.length_b   1.000
_cell.length_c   1.000
_cell.angle_alpha   90.00
_cell.angle_beta   90.00
_cell.angle_gamma   90.00
#
_symmetry.space_group_name_H-M   'P 1'
#
loop_
_entity.id
_entity.type
_entity.pdbx_description
1 polymer ?
#
loop_
_entity_poly.entity_id
_entity_poly.type
_entity_poly.pdbx_seq_one_letter_code
_entity_poly.pdbx_strand_id
1 'polypeptide(L)' 'MTQHFDVVIVGAGLSGIGAAYHLKKAHPKRSYAILEARETLGGTWDLFRYPG' A
#
# COMPACT_ATOMS: atom_id res chain seq x y z
N MET A 1 -3.84 -14.84 17.14
CA MET A 1 -3.48 -13.60 17.85
C MET A 1 -3.77 -12.43 16.94
N THR A 2 -4.22 -11.29 17.48
CA THR A 2 -4.52 -10.09 16.70
C THR A 2 -3.27 -9.22 16.59
N GLN A 3 -2.98 -8.72 15.39
CA GLN A 3 -1.88 -7.78 15.15
C GLN A 3 -2.43 -6.35 15.08
N HIS A 4 -1.75 -5.41 15.75
CA HIS A 4 -2.10 -4.00 15.76
C HIS A 4 -1.07 -3.18 14.97
N PHE A 5 -1.54 -2.14 14.26
CA PHE A 5 -0.72 -1.19 13.52
C PHE A 5 -1.20 0.23 13.79
N ASP A 6 -0.31 1.21 13.75
CA ASP A 6 -0.67 2.63 13.91
C ASP A 6 -1.45 3.16 12.71
N VAL A 7 -1.17 2.62 11.51
CA VAL A 7 -1.83 3.00 10.26
C VAL A 7 -2.06 1.76 9.38
N VAL A 8 -3.24 1.65 8.78
CA VAL A 8 -3.53 0.67 7.72
C VAL A 8 -3.80 1.43 6.43
N ILE A 9 -3.06 1.10 5.38
CA ILE A 9 -3.22 1.65 4.02
C ILE A 9 -3.92 0.58 3.19
N VAL A 10 -5.03 0.93 2.54
CA VAL A 10 -5.79 0.01 1.68
C VAL A 10 -5.50 0.33 0.22
N GLY A 11 -4.97 -0.66 -0.51
CA GLY A 11 -4.54 -0.59 -1.90
C GLY A 11 -3.02 -0.39 -2.05
N ALA A 12 -2.38 -1.26 -2.84
CA ALA A 12 -0.97 -1.20 -3.22
C ALA A 12 -0.76 -0.65 -4.64
N GLY A 13 -1.60 0.29 -5.05
CA GLY A 13 -1.36 1.15 -6.22
C GLY A 13 -0.40 2.30 -5.93
N LEU A 14 -0.15 3.16 -6.94
CA LEU A 14 0.79 4.28 -6.82
C LEU A 14 0.51 5.16 -5.59
N SER A 15 -0.76 5.51 -5.34
CA SER A 15 -1.14 6.34 -4.20
C SER A 15 -0.87 5.65 -2.86
N GLY A 16 -1.12 4.34 -2.74
CA GLY A 16 -0.87 3.60 -1.50
C GLY A 16 0.61 3.44 -1.20
N ILE A 17 1.42 3.14 -2.23
CA ILE A 17 2.88 3.09 -2.13
C ILE A 17 3.44 4.48 -1.77
N GLY A 18 2.95 5.54 -2.42
CA GLY A 18 3.33 6.91 -2.12
C GLY A 18 2.99 7.31 -0.69
N ALA A 19 1.78 6.98 -0.22
CA ALA A 19 1.37 7.23 1.16
C ALA A 19 2.28 6.51 2.16
N ALA A 20 2.63 5.25 1.90
CA ALA A 20 3.55 4.48 2.75
C ALA A 20 4.96 5.10 2.78
N TYR A 21 5.48 5.54 1.64
CA TYR A 21 6.76 6.24 1.55
C TYR A 21 6.76 7.51 2.40
N HIS A 22 5.76 8.38 2.22
CA HIS A 22 5.66 9.64 2.97
C HIS A 22 5.44 9.40 4.46
N LEU A 23 4.63 8.41 4.84
CA LEU A 23 4.41 8.01 6.22
C LEU A 23 5.72 7.55 6.88
N LYS A 24 6.46 6.65 6.23
CA LYS A 24 7.75 6.17 6.75
C LYS A 24 8.77 7.30 6.89
N LYS A 25 8.79 8.23 5.93
CA LYS A 25 9.71 9.38 5.95
C LYS A 25 9.38 10.37 7.07
N ALA A 26 8.11 10.71 7.26
CA ALA A 26 7.67 11.69 8.26
C ALA A 26 7.61 11.09 9.68
N HIS A 27 7.30 9.80 9.79
CA HIS A 27 7.06 9.11 11.05
C HIS A 27 7.76 7.74 11.08
N PRO A 28 9.10 7.69 11.13
CA PRO A 28 9.87 6.45 10.98
C PRO A 28 9.63 5.39 12.06
N LYS A 29 9.00 5.76 13.18
CA LYS A 29 8.68 4.86 14.29
C LYS A 29 7.24 4.29 14.24
N ARG A 30 6.37 4.81 13.36
CA ARG A 30 5.00 4.31 13.25
C ARG A 30 4.98 3.01 12.45
N SER A 31 4.34 2.01 13.02
CA SER A 31 4.04 0.74 12.35
C SER A 31 2.91 0.94 11.34
N TYR A 32 3.02 0.29 10.19
CA TYR A 32 1.96 0.30 9.19
C TYR A 32 1.90 -1.00 8.40
N ALA A 33 0.72 -1.28 7.85
CA ALA A 33 0.50 -2.33 6.87
C ALA A 33 -0.14 -1.74 5.60
N ILE A 34 0.22 -2.30 4.45
CA ILE A 34 -0.50 -2.05 3.19
C ILE A 34 -1.26 -3.34 2.87
N LEU A 35 -2.58 -3.24 2.72
CA LEU A 35 -3.43 -4.36 2.33
C LEU A 35 -3.88 -4.17 0.88
N GLU A 36 -3.56 -5.15 0.03
CA GLU A 36 -4.00 -5.19 -1.36
C GLU A 36 -4.91 -6.41 -1.54
N ALA A 37 -5.99 -6.24 -2.28
CA ALA A 37 -6.95 -7.32 -2.52
C ALA A 37 -6.42 -8.35 -3.52
N ARG A 38 -5.47 -7.92 -4.36
CA ARG A 38 -4.85 -8.73 -5.41
C ARG A 38 -3.51 -9.31 -4.96
N GLU A 39 -3.08 -10.39 -5.61
CA GLU A 39 -1.80 -11.04 -5.33
C GLU A 39 -0.59 -10.20 -5.75
N THR A 40 -0.82 -9.20 -6.61
CA THR A 40 0.21 -8.37 -7.24
C THR A 40 -0.01 -6.90 -6.94
N LEU A 41 1.09 -6.20 -6.66
CA LEU A 41 1.13 -4.74 -6.46
C LEU A 41 1.01 -4.00 -7.79
N GLY A 42 0.63 -2.72 -7.73
CA GLY A 42 0.58 -1.82 -8.90
C GLY A 42 -0.79 -1.17 -9.14
N GLY A 43 -1.85 -1.69 -8.53
CA GLY A 43 -3.21 -1.16 -8.68
C GLY A 43 -3.64 -1.16 -10.15
N THR A 44 -4.07 0.00 -10.66
CA THR A 44 -4.47 0.20 -12.07
C THR A 44 -3.47 -0.40 -13.07
N TRP A 45 -2.18 -0.20 -12.86
CA TRP A 45 -1.12 -0.61 -13.80
C TRP A 45 -0.86 -2.12 -13.84
N ASP A 46 -1.24 -2.81 -12.78
CA ASP A 46 -1.16 -4.27 -12.75
C ASP A 46 -2.48 -4.93 -13.16
N LEU A 47 -3.60 -4.26 -12.89
CA LEU A 47 -4.94 -4.76 -13.23
C LEU A 47 -5.24 -4.65 -14.72
N PHE A 48 -4.93 -3.51 -15.32
CA PHE A 48 -5.25 -3.22 -16.70
C PHE A 48 -4.03 -3.50 -17.59
N ARG A 49 -4.07 -4.66 -18.25
CA ARG A 49 -3.03 -5.12 -19.20
C ARG A 49 -3.61 -5.39 -20.59
N TYR A 50 -4.63 -4.63 -20.98
CA TYR A 50 -5.16 -4.69 -22.33
C TYR A 50 -4.14 -4.09 -23.32
N PRO A 51 -4.16 -4.47 -24.60
CA PRO A 51 -3.32 -3.85 -25.61
C PRO A 51 -3.77 -2.41 -25.87
N GLY A 52 -2.88 -1.43 -25.65
CA GLY A 52 -3.09 -0.02 -26.01
C GLY A 52 -4.12 0.69 -25.14
#